data_AF-A0A966M5W4-F1
#
_entry.id   AF-A0A966M5W4-F1
#
_cell.length_a   1.000
_cell.length_b   1.000
_cell.length_c   1.000
_cell.angle_alpha   90.00
_cell.angle_beta   90.00
_cell.angle_gamma   90.00
#
_symmetry.space_group_name_H-M   'P 1'
#
loop_
_entity.id
_entity.type
_entity.pdbx_description
1 polymer ?
#
loop_
_entity_poly.entity_id
_entity_poly.type
_entity_poly.pdbx_seq_one_letter_code
_entity_poly.pdbx_strand_id
1 'polypeptide(L)'
;MSYGNNQRSSGAAKKARPGRTLTFTIAITALFYGLAFAISATSINLGLDLRGGTSVTLQPRIQEGQSGQVTAEAIDQAVSIIRQRVNSLGVAEAEVTAEGTGT
;
A
#
# COMPACT_ATOMS: atom_id res chain seq x y z
N MET A 1 35.47 -51.72 -38.16
CA MET A 1 34.42 -50.91 -37.52
C MET A 1 34.61 -51.00 -36.02
N SER A 2 35.00 -49.90 -35.37
CA SER A 2 35.29 -49.82 -33.94
C SER A 2 34.16 -49.05 -33.26
N TYR A 3 33.42 -49.68 -32.37
CA TYR A 3 32.41 -49.01 -31.56
C TYR A 3 33.07 -48.50 -30.28
N GLY A 4 33.42 -47.21 -30.29
CA GLY A 4 33.88 -46.48 -29.11
C GLY A 4 32.77 -46.44 -28.07
N ASN A 5 33.04 -47.04 -26.91
CA ASN A 5 32.18 -47.04 -25.74
C ASN A 5 32.21 -45.64 -25.10
N ASN A 6 31.17 -44.86 -25.33
CA ASN A 6 31.03 -43.52 -24.76
C ASN A 6 30.64 -43.64 -23.29
N GLN A 7 31.61 -43.45 -22.39
CA GLN A 7 31.38 -43.33 -20.96
C GLN A 7 30.44 -42.14 -20.70
N ARG A 8 29.16 -42.45 -20.46
CA ARG A 8 28.19 -41.49 -19.91
C ARG A 8 28.61 -41.23 -18.47
N SER A 9 29.31 -40.11 -18.26
CA SER A 9 29.50 -39.54 -16.92
C SER A 9 28.12 -39.29 -16.32
N SER A 10 27.66 -40.21 -15.48
CA SER A 10 26.48 -40.03 -14.66
C SER A 10 26.85 -39.00 -13.60
N GLY A 11 26.49 -37.75 -13.85
CA GLY A 11 26.61 -36.69 -12.85
C GLY A 11 25.98 -37.17 -11.56
N ALA A 12 26.81 -37.34 -10.53
CA ALA A 12 26.37 -37.83 -9.23
C ALA A 12 25.18 -36.98 -8.76
N ALA A 13 24.02 -37.62 -8.58
CA ALA A 13 22.83 -36.95 -8.07
C ALA A 13 23.19 -36.36 -6.71
N LYS A 14 23.30 -35.01 -6.62
CA LYS A 14 23.56 -34.34 -5.36
C LYS A 14 22.43 -34.73 -4.41
N LYS A 15 22.77 -35.48 -3.36
CA LYS A 15 21.82 -35.87 -2.31
C LYS A 15 21.25 -34.58 -1.72
N ALA A 16 19.99 -34.28 -2.05
CA ALA A 16 19.33 -33.10 -1.51
C ALA A 16 19.40 -33.20 0.02
N ARG A 17 19.87 -32.13 0.67
CA ARG A 17 19.89 -31.99 2.13
C ARG A 17 18.73 -31.06 2.50
N PRO A 18 17.48 -31.56 2.46
CA PRO A 18 16.28 -30.72 2.62
C PRO A 18 16.25 -30.04 3.99
N GLY A 19 16.88 -30.63 5.01
CA GLY A 19 17.01 -30.02 6.33
C GLY A 19 17.73 -28.67 6.29
N ARG A 20 18.84 -28.56 5.54
CA ARG A 20 19.62 -27.31 5.47
C ARG A 20 18.87 -26.21 4.73
N THR A 21 18.16 -26.58 3.66
CA THR A 21 17.33 -25.63 2.92
C THR A 21 16.14 -25.18 3.76
N LEU A 22 15.49 -26.10 4.49
CA LEU A 22 14.35 -25.78 5.34
C LEU A 22 14.76 -24.88 6.53
N THR A 23 15.88 -25.17 7.19
CA THR A 23 16.40 -24.30 8.26
C THR A 23 16.76 -22.92 7.75
N PHE A 24 17.30 -22.83 6.54
CA PHE A 24 17.66 -21.54 5.94
C PHE A 24 16.42 -20.73 5.58
N THR A 25 15.40 -21.36 5.00
CA THR A 25 14.11 -20.70 4.74
C THR A 25 13.45 -20.22 6.03
N ILE A 26 13.39 -21.06 7.07
CA ILE A 26 12.80 -20.67 8.36
C ILE A 26 13.58 -19.50 8.99
N ALA A 27 14.92 -19.55 8.98
CA ALA A 27 15.74 -18.48 9.53
C ALA A 27 15.54 -17.15 8.80
N ILE A 28 15.46 -17.19 7.47
CA ILE A 28 15.19 -16.00 6.65
C ILE A 28 13.79 -15.46 6.92
N THR A 29 12.77 -16.32 6.96
CA THR A 29 11.40 -15.88 7.27
C THR A 29 11.33 -15.25 8.65
N ALA A 30 11.94 -15.86 9.67
CA ALA A 30 12.00 -15.31 11.02
C ALA A 30 12.72 -13.96 11.07
N LEU A 31 13.81 -13.81 10.31
CA LEU A 31 14.53 -12.53 10.18
C LEU A 31 13.63 -11.43 9.59
N PHE A 32 12.91 -11.71 8.50
CA PHE A 32 12.00 -10.74 7.89
C PHE A 32 10.86 -10.34 8.82
N TYR A 33 10.25 -11.30 9.53
CA TYR A 33 9.23 -11.00 10.54
C TYR A 33 9.79 -10.17 11.70
N GLY A 34 10.99 -10.49 12.19
CA GLY A 34 11.65 -9.73 13.24
C GLY A 34 11.94 -8.28 12.83
N LEU A 35 12.41 -8.08 11.59
CA LEU A 35 12.62 -6.74 11.03
C LEU A 35 11.31 -5.97 10.88
N ALA A 36 10.25 -6.60 10.37
CA ALA A 36 8.94 -5.98 10.22
C ALA A 36 8.37 -5.48 11.57
N PHE A 37 8.55 -6.27 12.64
CA PHE A 37 8.17 -5.88 13.99
C PHE A 37 9.03 -4.71 14.51
N ALA A 38 10.35 -4.73 14.29
CA ALA A 38 11.25 -3.67 14.72
C ALA A 38 10.91 -2.30 14.10
N ILE A 39 10.43 -2.27 12.86
CA ILE A 39 10.03 -1.03 12.16
C ILE A 39 8.53 -0.71 12.32
N SER A 40 7.81 -1.42 13.17
CA SER A 40 6.35 -1.27 13.35
C SER A 40 5.54 -1.39 12.05
N ALA A 41 6.06 -2.09 11.04
CA ALA A 41 5.36 -2.35 9.76
C ALA A 41 4.32 -3.48 9.89
N THR A 42 3.77 -3.68 11.08
CA THR A 42 2.75 -4.70 11.38
C THR A 42 1.33 -4.18 11.15
N SER A 43 1.14 -2.86 11.08
CA SER A 43 -0.16 -2.25 10.79
C SER A 43 -0.31 -1.98 9.30
N ILE A 44 -1.22 -2.69 8.65
CA ILE A 44 -1.69 -2.35 7.29
C ILE A 44 -2.82 -1.32 7.46
N ASN A 45 -2.72 -0.19 6.75
CA ASN A 45 -3.85 0.72 6.60
C ASN A 45 -4.89 0.04 5.71
N LEU A 46 -5.95 -0.46 6.32
CA LEU A 46 -7.05 -1.08 5.61
C LEU A 46 -7.89 0.04 4.99
N GLY A 47 -8.17 -0.07 3.70
CA GLY A 47 -9.08 0.83 3.01
C GLY A 47 -10.51 0.74 3.57
N LEU A 48 -11.36 1.67 3.14
CA LEU A 48 -12.76 1.79 3.56
C LEU A 48 -13.53 0.46 3.45
N ASP A 49 -13.26 -0.33 2.41
CA ASP A 49 -13.94 -1.62 2.16
C ASP A 49 -13.65 -2.67 3.25
N LEU A 50 -12.47 -2.59 3.89
CA LEU A 50 -12.03 -3.56 4.88
C LEU A 50 -12.18 -3.08 6.34
N ARG A 51 -12.27 -1.76 6.57
CA ARG A 51 -12.49 -1.17 7.91
C ARG A 51 -13.86 -0.54 8.12
N GLY A 52 -14.64 -0.36 7.06
CA GLY A 52 -15.87 0.42 7.07
C GLY A 52 -15.60 1.93 7.19
N GLY A 53 -16.54 2.74 6.71
CA GLY A 53 -16.51 4.20 6.79
C GLY A 53 -17.39 4.86 5.72
N THR A 54 -17.36 6.19 5.66
CA THR A 54 -18.09 6.98 4.64
C THR A 54 -17.10 7.76 3.79
N SER A 55 -17.26 7.69 2.46
CA SER A 55 -16.52 8.52 1.50
C SER A 55 -17.47 9.44 0.76
N VAL A 56 -17.09 10.70 0.56
CA VAL A 56 -17.89 11.73 -0.12
C VAL A 56 -17.00 12.55 -1.03
N THR A 57 -17.36 12.66 -2.30
CA THR A 57 -16.74 13.57 -3.27
C THR A 57 -17.58 14.84 -3.38
N LEU A 58 -16.97 16.00 -3.19
CA LEU A 58 -17.64 17.30 -3.21
C LEU A 58 -17.16 18.13 -4.40
N GLN A 59 -18.09 18.59 -5.24
CA GLN A 59 -17.79 19.48 -6.36
C GLN A 59 -18.03 20.95 -5.96
N PRO A 60 -17.04 21.84 -6.13
CA PRO A 60 -17.26 23.27 -5.95
C PRO A 60 -18.31 23.81 -6.93
N ARG A 61 -19.26 24.60 -6.43
CA ARG A 61 -20.30 25.27 -7.22
C ARG A 61 -20.26 26.76 -6.93
N ILE A 62 -20.36 27.57 -7.98
CA ILE A 62 -20.51 29.02 -7.86
C ILE A 62 -22.01 29.31 -7.73
N GLN A 63 -22.40 30.15 -6.77
CA GLN A 63 -23.81 30.50 -6.56
C GLN A 63 -24.39 31.23 -7.78
N GLU A 64 -25.64 30.93 -8.13
CA GLU A 64 -26.33 31.62 -9.23
C GLU A 64 -26.35 33.13 -8.99
N GLY A 65 -25.79 33.89 -9.93
CA GLY A 65 -25.64 35.34 -9.84
C GLY A 65 -24.26 35.84 -9.37
N GLN A 66 -23.33 34.95 -8.99
CA GLN A 66 -21.93 35.32 -8.76
C GLN A 66 -21.07 35.06 -10.00
N SER A 67 -20.45 36.11 -10.53
CA SER A 67 -19.41 36.00 -11.57
C SER A 67 -18.08 35.66 -10.90
N GLY A 68 -17.62 34.42 -11.01
CA GLY A 68 -16.36 33.98 -10.43
C GLY A 68 -15.80 32.75 -11.15
N GLN A 69 -14.56 32.41 -10.85
CA GLN A 69 -13.97 31.11 -11.16
C GLN A 69 -13.64 30.41 -9.84
N VAL A 70 -13.73 29.08 -9.81
CA VAL A 70 -13.24 28.32 -8.66
C VAL A 70 -11.72 28.48 -8.64
N THR A 71 -11.18 29.15 -7.63
CA THR A 71 -9.73 29.33 -7.48
C THR A 71 -9.15 28.23 -6.59
N ALA A 72 -7.85 27.95 -6.75
CA ALA A 72 -7.16 26.95 -5.94
C ALA A 72 -7.17 27.33 -4.45
N GLU A 73 -7.04 28.62 -4.13
CA GLU A 73 -7.07 29.12 -2.75
C GLU A 73 -8.42 28.89 -2.08
N ALA A 74 -9.53 29.01 -2.84
CA ALA A 74 -10.86 28.73 -2.35
C ALA A 74 -11.06 27.23 -2.06
N ILE A 75 -10.48 26.36 -2.90
CA ILE A 75 -10.46 24.91 -2.67
C ILE A 75 -9.66 24.58 -1.41
N ASP A 76 -8.46 25.15 -1.25
CA ASP A 76 -7.62 24.93 -0.07
C ASP A 76 -8.29 25.41 1.22
N GLN A 77 -8.96 26.56 1.17
CA GLN A 77 -9.75 27.06 2.29
C GLN A 77 -10.92 26.11 2.60
N ALA A 78 -11.63 25.62 1.59
CA ALA A 78 -12.71 24.65 1.78
C ALA A 78 -12.21 23.35 2.41
N VAL A 79 -11.08 22.80 1.92
CA VAL A 79 -10.43 21.61 2.48
C VAL A 79 -10.08 21.82 3.95
N SER A 80 -9.51 22.98 4.30
CA SER A 80 -9.18 23.33 5.68
C SER A 80 -10.42 23.37 6.59
N ILE A 81 -11.50 24.01 6.13
CA ILE A 81 -12.77 24.08 6.86
C ILE A 81 -13.38 22.68 7.05
N ILE A 82 -13.40 21.85 5.99
CA ILE A 82 -13.93 20.49 6.07
C ILE A 82 -13.12 19.67 7.07
N ARG A 83 -11.78 19.72 7.00
CA ARG A 83 -10.90 19.04 7.95
C ARG A 83 -11.17 19.48 9.39
N GLN A 84 -11.31 20.78 9.63
CA GLN A 84 -11.62 21.29 10.97
C GLN A 84 -12.99 20.79 11.47
N ARG A 85 -14.01 20.79 10.61
CA ARG A 85 -15.35 20.29 10.97
C ARG A 85 -15.33 18.80 11.27
N VAL A 86 -14.68 18.00 10.45
CA VAL A 86 -14.60 16.55 10.66
C VAL A 86 -13.83 16.22 11.94
N ASN A 87 -12.73 16.93 12.21
CA ASN A 87 -12.00 16.82 13.47
C ASN A 87 -12.89 17.20 14.67
N SER A 88 -13.74 18.22 14.55
CA SER A 88 -14.67 18.63 15.63
C SER A 88 -15.78 17.62 15.90
N LEU A 89 -16.12 16.76 14.92
CA LEU A 89 -17.08 15.67 15.08
C LEU A 89 -16.47 14.44 15.80
N GLY A 90 -15.19 14.51 16.20
CA GLY A 90 -14.51 13.44 16.93
C GLY A 90 -14.02 12.29 16.06
N VAL A 91 -13.94 12.49 14.74
CA VAL A 91 -13.36 11.51 13.82
C VAL A 91 -11.84 11.71 13.83
N ALA A 92 -11.13 10.83 14.53
CA ALA A 92 -9.66 10.79 14.45
C ALA A 92 -9.25 10.34 13.05
N GLU A 93 -8.39 11.12 12.38
CA GLU A 93 -7.72 10.76 11.12
C GLU A 93 -8.58 10.78 9.83
N ALA A 94 -9.53 11.71 9.71
CA ALA A 94 -10.18 11.92 8.41
C ALA A 94 -9.23 12.52 7.37
N GLU A 95 -9.04 11.82 6.26
CA GLU A 95 -8.28 12.32 5.11
C GLU A 95 -9.16 13.23 4.24
N VAL A 96 -8.70 14.45 3.98
CA VAL A 96 -9.38 15.42 3.11
C VAL A 96 -8.35 15.95 2.12
N THR A 97 -8.56 15.61 0.85
CA THR A 97 -7.64 15.90 -0.25
C THR A 97 -8.43 16.52 -1.41
N ALA A 98 -7.85 17.53 -2.07
CA ALA A 98 -8.41 18.08 -3.30
C ALA A 98 -8.07 17.16 -4.47
N GLU A 99 -9.08 16.78 -5.26
CA GLU A 99 -8.93 15.93 -6.44
C GLU A 99 -9.25 16.71 -7.72
N GLY A 100 -8.33 16.72 -8.67
CA GLY A 100 -8.47 17.48 -9.93
C GLY A 100 -8.33 19.00 -9.77
N THR A 101 -8.82 19.75 -10.75
CA THR A 101 -8.79 21.23 -10.78
C THR A 101 -10.13 21.88 -10.41
N GLY A 102 -11.17 21.09 -10.12
CA GLY A 102 -12.50 21.60 -9.75
C GLY A 102 -13.25 22.31 -10.88
N THR A 103 -12.84 22.11 -12.14
CA THR A 103 -13.39 22.72 -13.37
C THR A 103 -13.90 21.67 -14.34
#